data_AF-R7S3J5-F1
#
_entry.id   AF-R7S3J5-F1
#
_cell.length_a   1.000
_cell.length_b   1.000
_cell.length_c   1.000
_cell.angle_alpha   90.00
_cell.angle_beta   90.00
_cell.angle_gamma   90.00
#
_symmetry.space_group_name_H-M   'P 1'
#
loop_
_entity.id
_entity.type
_entity.pdbx_description
1 polymer ?
#
loop_
_entity_poly.entity_id
_entity_poly.type
_entity_poly.pdbx_seq_one_letter_code
_entity_poly.pdbx_strand_id
1 'polypeptide(L)'
;LVQLRTGHVPLHKHLYRIQVIESPICPTCEREEESVLHYLLYCPTYDEQRGELQRELGRKAREPTYLLTSPHALPHLFRYIAQTGRFAKSHG
;
A
#
# COMPACT_ATOMS: atom_id res chain seq x y z
N LEU A 1 8.28 6.63 3.79
CA LEU A 1 8.15 6.69 2.31
C LEU A 1 9.21 5.87 1.57
N VAL A 2 10.50 5.98 1.92
CA VAL A 2 11.59 5.23 1.26
C VAL A 2 11.29 3.72 1.19
N GLN A 3 10.83 3.12 2.28
CA GLN A 3 10.46 1.70 2.33
C GLN A 3 9.39 1.31 1.30
N LEU A 4 8.37 2.15 1.06
CA LEU A 4 7.36 1.90 0.03
C LEU A 4 7.97 1.98 -1.37
N ARG A 5 8.86 2.95 -1.61
CA ARG A 5 9.55 3.12 -2.90
C ARG A 5 10.49 1.95 -3.22
N THR A 6 11.17 1.41 -2.22
CA THR A 6 12.12 0.30 -2.39
C THR A 6 11.49 -1.07 -2.21
N GLY A 7 10.19 -1.14 -1.88
CA GLY A 7 9.51 -2.39 -1.54
C GLY A 7 10.02 -3.06 -0.25
N HIS A 8 10.71 -2.31 0.62
CA HIS A 8 11.19 -2.76 1.94
C HIS A 8 10.22 -2.39 3.07
N VAL A 9 8.93 -2.34 2.74
CA VAL A 9 7.83 -2.10 3.66
C VAL A 9 7.35 -3.45 4.20
N PRO A 10 6.86 -3.56 5.45
CA PRO A 10 6.41 -4.84 6.05
C PRO A 10 5.06 -5.33 5.48
N LEU A 11 4.98 -5.42 4.15
CA LEU A 11 3.94 -6.16 3.43
C LEU A 11 4.40 -7.61 3.24
N HIS A 12 3.46 -8.54 3.10
CA HIS A 12 3.75 -9.97 3.10
C HIS A 12 4.73 -10.39 2.01
N LYS A 13 4.71 -9.78 0.81
CA LYS A 13 5.71 -10.09 -0.22
C LYS A 13 7.15 -9.82 0.25
N HIS A 14 7.38 -8.72 0.97
CA HIS A 14 8.71 -8.42 1.50
C HIS A 14 9.08 -9.32 2.67
N LEU A 15 8.15 -9.52 3.62
CA LEU A 15 8.36 -10.36 4.79
C LEU A 15 8.63 -11.83 4.41
N TYR A 16 7.94 -12.35 3.41
CA TYR A 16 8.17 -13.67 2.86
C TYR A 16 9.57 -13.78 2.22
N ARG A 17 9.98 -12.76 1.45
CA ARG A 17 11.32 -12.71 0.83
C ARG A 17 12.46 -12.76 1.86
N ILE A 18 12.25 -12.19 3.05
CA ILE A 18 13.22 -12.22 4.16
C ILE A 18 12.93 -13.34 5.17
N GLN A 19 12.06 -14.29 4.81
CA GLN A 19 11.73 -15.49 5.60
C GLN A 19 11.16 -15.21 7.00
N VAL A 20 10.47 -14.07 7.19
CA VAL A 20 9.79 -13.71 8.45
C VAL A 20 8.38 -14.32 8.55
N ILE A 21 7.75 -14.61 7.41
CA ILE A 21 6.44 -15.27 7.33
C ILE A 21 6.46 -16.38 6.28
N GLU A 22 5.50 -17.29 6.36
CA GLU A 22 5.46 -18.50 5.52
C GLU A 22 4.76 -18.29 4.16
N SER A 23 4.01 -17.20 3.98
CA SER A 23 3.22 -16.96 2.77
C SER A 23 3.24 -15.48 2.34
N PRO A 24 3.42 -15.18 1.04
CA PRO A 24 3.36 -13.82 0.52
C PRO A 24 1.92 -13.30 0.32
N ILE A 25 0.90 -14.14 0.53
CA ILE A 25 -0.51 -13.80 0.26
C ILE A 25 -1.00 -12.67 1.16
N CYS A 26 -1.75 -11.74 0.57
CA CYS A 26 -2.35 -10.60 1.24
C CYS A 26 -3.30 -11.06 2.35
N PRO A 27 -3.06 -10.67 3.61
CA PRO A 27 -3.85 -11.14 4.75
C PRO A 27 -5.24 -10.52 4.80
N THR A 28 -5.51 -9.48 4.00
CA THR A 28 -6.79 -8.78 4.04
C THR A 28 -7.74 -9.18 2.91
N CYS A 29 -7.20 -9.64 1.78
CA CYS A 29 -8.01 -10.05 0.63
C CYS A 29 -7.86 -11.54 0.27
N GLU A 30 -6.80 -12.19 0.74
CA GLU A 30 -6.51 -13.63 0.58
C GLU A 30 -6.46 -14.14 -0.87
N ARG A 31 -6.23 -13.24 -1.84
CA ARG A 31 -6.29 -13.56 -3.29
C ARG A 31 -4.95 -13.54 -4.00
N GLU A 32 -4.10 -12.57 -3.68
CA GLU A 32 -2.85 -12.31 -4.40
C GLU A 32 -1.71 -12.02 -3.43
N GLU A 33 -0.48 -12.03 -3.92
CA GLU A 33 0.68 -11.59 -3.14
C GLU A 33 0.56 -10.11 -2.74
N GLU A 34 0.89 -9.81 -1.48
CA GLU A 34 0.85 -8.45 -0.97
C GLU A 34 2.10 -7.64 -1.37
N SER A 35 2.11 -7.18 -2.62
CA SER A 35 3.08 -6.21 -3.12
C SER A 35 2.66 -4.77 -2.81
N VAL A 36 3.59 -3.81 -2.96
CA VAL A 36 3.26 -2.37 -2.89
C VAL A 36 2.20 -2.00 -3.92
N LEU A 37 2.27 -2.57 -5.14
CA LEU A 37 1.27 -2.33 -6.18
C LEU A 37 -0.09 -2.90 -5.80
N HIS A 38 -0.13 -4.13 -5.28
CA HIS A 38 -1.36 -4.73 -4.79
C HIS A 38 -1.98 -3.87 -3.69
N TYR A 39 -1.20 -3.50 -2.67
CA TYR A 39 -1.64 -2.64 -1.59
C TYR A 39 -2.18 -1.28 -2.07
N LEU A 40 -1.49 -0.60 -2.99
CA LEU A 40 -1.87 0.75 -3.43
C LEU A 40 -2.98 0.77 -4.48
N LEU A 41 -3.09 -0.25 -5.33
CA LEU A 41 -3.88 -0.18 -6.56
C LEU A 41 -4.93 -1.28 -6.72
N TYR A 42 -4.72 -2.47 -6.15
CA TYR A 42 -5.50 -3.67 -6.53
C TYR A 42 -6.24 -4.35 -5.38
N CYS A 43 -5.79 -4.21 -4.13
CA CYS A 43 -6.34 -4.93 -2.99
C CYS A 43 -7.81 -4.55 -2.73
N PRO A 44 -8.80 -5.42 -2.98
CA PRO A 44 -10.22 -5.04 -2.90
C PRO A 44 -10.64 -4.58 -1.50
N THR A 45 -9.95 -5.03 -0.45
CA THR A 45 -10.16 -4.56 0.92
C THR A 45 -10.09 -3.03 1.04
N TYR A 46 -9.27 -2.39 0.23
CA TYR A 46 -9.02 -0.94 0.30
C TYR A 46 -9.71 -0.13 -0.80
N ASP A 47 -10.77 -0.67 -1.42
CA ASP A 47 -11.50 0.01 -2.49
C ASP A 47 -12.09 1.35 -2.06
N GLU A 48 -12.63 1.43 -0.84
CA GLU A 48 -13.21 2.67 -0.30
C GLU A 48 -12.15 3.76 -0.16
N GLN A 49 -11.03 3.46 0.51
CA GLN A 49 -9.92 4.39 0.72
C GLN A 49 -9.27 4.79 -0.61
N ARG A 50 -9.16 3.85 -1.57
CA ARG A 50 -8.72 4.18 -2.94
C ARG A 50 -9.71 5.07 -3.66
N GLY A 51 -11.01 4.91 -3.43
CA GLY A 51 -12.05 5.78 -3.96
C GLY A 51 -11.85 7.23 -3.50
N GLU A 52 -11.50 7.44 -2.23
CA GLU A 52 -11.17 8.78 -1.71
C GLU A 52 -9.89 9.34 -2.33
N LEU A 53 -8.85 8.50 -2.42
CA LEU A 53 -7.58 8.87 -3.07
C LEU A 53 -7.80 9.27 -4.54
N GLN A 54 -8.67 8.55 -5.26
CA GLN A 54 -9.05 8.83 -6.64
C GLN A 54 -9.89 10.11 -6.77
N ARG A 55 -10.78 10.41 -5.81
CA ARG A 55 -11.54 11.69 -5.82
C ARG A 55 -10.61 12.90 -5.73
N GLU A 56 -9.50 12.77 -5.00
CA GLU A 56 -8.59 13.89 -4.72
C GLU A 56 -7.49 14.05 -5.76
N LEU A 57 -6.94 12.95 -6.27
CA LEU A 57 -5.82 12.96 -7.23
C LEU A 57 -6.25 12.64 -8.68
N GLY A 58 -7.53 12.31 -8.88
CA GLY A 58 -8.09 11.91 -10.17
C GLY A 58 -7.40 10.66 -10.72
N ARG A 59 -7.15 10.66 -12.04
CA ARG A 59 -6.52 9.54 -12.75
C ARG A 59 -5.10 9.23 -12.24
N LYS A 60 -4.37 10.23 -11.76
CA LYS A 60 -3.00 10.07 -11.26
C LYS A 60 -2.93 9.24 -9.97
N ALA A 61 -4.05 9.03 -9.27
CA ALA A 61 -4.14 8.09 -8.16
C ALA A 61 -3.86 6.64 -8.57
N ARG A 62 -3.90 6.32 -9.87
CA ARG A 62 -3.60 4.99 -10.41
C ARG A 62 -2.14 4.83 -10.87
N GLU A 63 -1.35 5.88 -10.73
CA GLU A 63 0.06 5.89 -11.11
C GLU A 63 0.93 5.70 -9.86
N PRO A 64 1.48 4.50 -9.62
CA PRO A 64 2.23 4.21 -8.40
C PRO A 64 3.46 5.11 -8.26
N THR A 65 4.15 5.42 -9.36
CA THR A 65 5.28 6.35 -9.37
C THR A 65 4.83 7.73 -8.89
N TYR A 66 3.72 8.26 -9.41
CA TYR A 66 3.21 9.58 -8.99
C TYR A 66 2.85 9.60 -7.51
N LEU A 67 2.12 8.59 -7.02
CA LEU A 67 1.77 8.46 -5.60
C LEU A 67 3.01 8.47 -4.71
N LEU A 68 4.07 7.78 -5.14
CA LEU A 68 5.27 7.60 -4.34
C LEU A 68 6.24 8.76 -4.45
N THR A 69 6.26 9.55 -5.54
CA THR A 69 7.30 10.58 -5.78
C THR A 69 6.79 12.02 -5.72
N SER A 70 5.53 12.28 -6.05
CA SER A 70 5.00 13.64 -6.18
C SER A 70 4.72 14.26 -4.81
N PRO A 71 5.31 15.41 -4.45
CA PRO A 71 4.98 16.12 -3.21
C PRO A 71 3.50 16.44 -3.06
N HIS A 72 2.79 16.68 -4.17
CA HIS A 72 1.34 16.89 -4.19
C HIS A 72 0.56 15.63 -3.79
N ALA A 73 1.05 14.43 -4.13
CA ALA A 73 0.36 13.18 -3.83
C ALA A 73 0.62 12.69 -2.40
N LEU A 74 1.75 13.06 -1.80
CA LEU A 74 2.18 12.51 -0.50
C LEU A 74 1.17 12.72 0.64
N PRO A 75 0.55 13.91 0.83
CA PRO A 75 -0.44 14.10 1.89
C PRO A 75 -1.62 13.13 1.75
N HIS A 76 -2.12 12.95 0.52
CA HIS A 76 -3.23 12.04 0.25
C HIS A 76 -2.81 10.56 0.39
N LEU A 77 -1.59 10.21 -0.01
CA LEU A 77 -1.03 8.88 0.21
C LEU A 77 -0.89 8.57 1.70
N PHE A 78 -0.41 9.50 2.52
CA PHE A 78 -0.30 9.29 3.97
C PHE A 78 -1.67 9.13 4.63
N ARG A 79 -2.67 9.89 4.18
CA ARG A 79 -4.05 9.72 4.64
C ARG A 79 -4.60 8.33 4.27
N TYR A 80 -4.38 7.88 3.03
CA TYR A 80 -4.72 6.52 2.60
C TYR A 80 -4.07 5.49 3.52
N ILE A 81 -2.75 5.61 3.76
CA ILE A 81 -2.00 4.70 4.63
C ILE A 81 -2.62 4.63 6.04
N ALA A 82 -2.94 5.79 6.63
CA ALA A 82 -3.56 5.87 7.94
C ALA A 82 -4.95 5.22 7.97
N GLN A 83 -5.81 5.51 6.99
CA GLN A 83 -7.18 4.98 6.90
C GLN A 83 -7.21 3.47 6.67
N THR A 84 -6.25 2.91 5.92
CA THR A 84 -6.18 1.45 5.72
C THR A 84 -5.80 0.69 6.97
N GLY A 85 -5.20 1.35 7.97
CA GLY A 85 -4.71 0.73 9.20
C GLY A 85 -3.66 -0.36 8.98
N ARG A 86 -3.16 -0.55 7.74
CA ARG A 86 -2.33 -1.70 7.36
C ARG A 86 -1.04 -1.81 8.18
N PHE A 87 -0.51 -0.66 8.61
CA PHE A 87 0.71 -0.57 9.40
C PHE A 87 0.45 -0.17 10.87
N ALA A 88 -0.80 -0.20 11.34
CA ALA A 88 -1.11 0.15 12.72
C ALA A 88 -0.44 -0.80 13.75
N LYS A 89 -0.06 -2.01 13.34
CA LYS A 89 0.67 -2.98 14.16
C LYS A 89 2.21 -2.84 14.12
N SER A 90 2.78 -1.83 13.44
CA SER A 90 4.25 -1.67 13.38
C SER A 90 4.85 -0.77 14.48
N HIS A 91 4.15 -0.60 15.61
CA HIS A 91 4.71 0.00 16.82
C HIS A 91 4.85 -1.08 17.90
N GLY A 92 6.06 -1.62 17.99
CA GLY A 92 6.67 -1.92 19.28
C GLY A 92 7.38 -0.68 19.78
#